data_AF-A0A9D8SCZ5-F1
#
_entry.id   AF-A0A9D8SCZ5-F1
#
_cell.length_a   1.000
_cell.length_b   1.000
_cell.length_c   1.000
_cell.angle_alpha   90.00
_cell.angle_beta   90.00
_cell.angle_gamma   90.00
#
_symmetry.space_group_name_H-M   'P 1'
#
loop_
_entity.id
_entity.type
_entity.pdbx_description
1 polymer ?
#
loop_
_entity_poly.entity_id
_entity_poly.type
_entity_poly.pdbx_seq_one_letter_code
_entity_poly.pdbx_strand_id
1 'polypeptide(L)'
;MSMLPKNMDLDWKLIWQKQEMYPALERELMRIAHRVHNFFEKEAQGGLVRSMARKSDTWSKCRSLDWSLSDEFISTLVSKSEMKQEEAAAKRERKFNSNIDASVEIFRLGADYWQKVYADLSKENILSYGDLAFISSIADYIRKASLPTAAQCKRLIKIVEKVEDKGYIMP
;
A
#
# COMPACT_ATOMS: atom_id res chain seq x y z
N MET A 1 -13.46 4.35 -18.18
CA MET A 1 -13.08 5.52 -17.37
C MET A 1 -13.44 5.22 -15.92
N SER A 2 -12.65 5.69 -14.96
CA SER A 2 -13.03 5.59 -13.54
C SER A 2 -14.30 6.39 -13.29
N MET A 3 -15.19 5.87 -12.45
CA MET A 3 -16.40 6.59 -12.02
C MET A 3 -16.11 7.59 -10.90
N LEU A 4 -14.96 7.46 -10.25
CA LEU A 4 -14.52 8.40 -9.24
C LEU A 4 -14.10 9.73 -9.89
N PRO A 5 -14.36 10.87 -9.21
CA PRO A 5 -13.87 12.17 -9.64
C PRO A 5 -12.35 12.18 -9.86
N LYS A 6 -11.89 13.08 -10.75
CA LYS A 6 -10.44 13.24 -10.98
C LYS A 6 -9.73 13.59 -9.68
N ASN A 7 -8.57 12.97 -9.46
CA ASN A 7 -7.71 13.15 -8.29
C ASN A 7 -8.30 12.71 -6.94
N MET A 8 -9.45 12.05 -6.91
CA MET A 8 -10.04 11.46 -5.71
C MET A 8 -9.88 9.94 -5.69
N ASP A 9 -9.80 9.36 -4.50
CA ASP A 9 -9.78 7.91 -4.26
C ASP A 9 -10.50 7.55 -2.96
N LEU A 10 -10.66 6.25 -2.70
CA LEU A 10 -11.12 5.75 -1.42
C LEU A 10 -10.09 6.04 -0.33
N ASP A 11 -10.56 6.24 0.89
CA ASP A 11 -9.69 6.30 2.07
C ASP A 11 -9.20 4.88 2.44
N TRP A 12 -8.17 4.42 1.72
CA TRP A 12 -7.54 3.12 1.95
C TRP A 12 -6.94 3.01 3.36
N LYS A 13 -6.51 4.13 3.95
CA LYS A 13 -5.94 4.16 5.29
C LYS A 13 -7.02 3.88 6.34
N LEU A 14 -8.19 4.51 6.21
CA LEU A 14 -9.34 4.24 7.07
C LEU A 14 -9.80 2.79 6.95
N ILE A 15 -9.90 2.26 5.72
CA ILE A 15 -10.26 0.86 5.47
C ILE A 15 -9.24 -0.09 6.13
N TRP A 16 -7.95 0.17 5.96
CA TRP A 16 -6.89 -0.64 6.57
C TRP A 16 -6.90 -0.55 8.11
N GLN A 17 -7.12 0.63 8.68
CA GLN A 17 -7.12 0.81 10.14
C GLN A 17 -8.29 0.10 10.80
N LYS A 18 -9.49 0.20 10.21
CA LYS A 18 -10.69 -0.43 10.78
C LYS A 18 -10.90 -1.88 10.34
N GLN A 19 -10.16 -2.33 9.32
CA GLN A 19 -10.34 -3.65 8.69
C GLN A 19 -11.79 -3.89 8.21
N GLU A 20 -12.50 -2.81 7.86
CA GLU A 20 -13.90 -2.82 7.42
C GLU A 20 -14.18 -1.68 6.44
N MET A 21 -15.26 -1.81 5.68
CA MET A 21 -15.76 -0.73 4.83
C MET A 21 -16.49 0.31 5.68
N TYR A 22 -16.32 1.59 5.35
CA TYR A 22 -17.10 2.65 5.99
C TYR A 22 -18.52 2.72 5.43
N PRO A 23 -19.51 3.19 6.20
CA PRO A 23 -20.92 3.06 5.85
C PRO A 23 -21.32 3.68 4.49
N ALA A 24 -20.69 4.79 4.10
CA ALA A 24 -20.97 5.43 2.80
C ALA A 24 -20.51 4.56 1.61
N LEU A 25 -19.35 3.91 1.71
CA LEU A 25 -18.86 2.97 0.69
C LEU A 25 -19.77 1.75 0.59
N GLU A 26 -20.17 1.18 1.73
CA GLU A 26 -21.09 0.04 1.75
C GLU A 26 -22.43 0.38 1.08
N ARG A 27 -23.03 1.52 1.44
CA ARG A 27 -24.28 2.00 0.82
C ARG A 27 -24.14 2.18 -0.69
N GLU A 28 -23.04 2.79 -1.14
CA GLU A 28 -22.81 3.01 -2.57
C GLU A 28 -22.66 1.69 -3.32
N LEU A 29 -21.89 0.73 -2.78
CA LEU A 29 -21.74 -0.60 -3.38
C LEU A 29 -23.08 -1.34 -3.45
N MET A 30 -23.91 -1.25 -2.41
CA MET A 30 -25.24 -1.85 -2.42
C MET A 30 -26.15 -1.23 -3.48
N ARG A 31 -26.11 0.10 -3.66
CA ARG A 31 -26.84 0.79 -4.73
C ARG A 31 -26.39 0.33 -6.12
N ILE A 32 -25.08 0.21 -6.33
CA ILE A 32 -24.50 -0.30 -7.58
C ILE A 32 -24.97 -1.73 -7.84
N ALA A 33 -24.80 -2.62 -6.85
CA ALA A 33 -25.18 -4.02 -6.96
C ALA A 33 -26.66 -4.17 -7.30
N HIS A 34 -27.53 -3.44 -6.60
CA HIS A 34 -28.97 -3.47 -6.84
C HIS A 34 -29.33 -2.97 -8.24
N ARG A 35 -28.70 -1.88 -8.70
CA ARG A 35 -28.95 -1.33 -10.04
C ARG A 35 -28.51 -2.29 -11.14
N VAL A 36 -27.32 -2.87 -11.00
CA VAL A 36 -26.77 -3.86 -11.94
C VAL A 36 -27.67 -5.10 -11.96
N HIS A 37 -28.08 -5.59 -10.79
CA HIS A 37 -29.01 -6.71 -10.69
C HIS A 37 -30.32 -6.46 -11.46
N ASN A 38 -30.99 -5.33 -11.21
CA ASN A 38 -32.23 -4.97 -11.90
C ASN A 38 -32.04 -4.82 -13.42
N PHE A 39 -30.87 -4.35 -13.87
CA PHE A 39 -30.54 -4.32 -15.29
C PHE A 39 -30.45 -5.73 -15.89
N PHE A 40 -29.77 -6.63 -15.20
CA PHE A 40 -29.63 -8.02 -15.65
C PHE A 40 -30.96 -8.78 -15.65
N GLU A 41 -31.84 -8.54 -14.68
CA GLU A 41 -33.20 -9.11 -14.68
C GLU A 41 -34.01 -8.63 -15.90
N LYS A 42 -33.91 -7.34 -16.23
CA LYS A 42 -34.57 -6.77 -17.42
C LYS A 42 -34.04 -7.34 -18.72
N GLU A 43 -32.73 -7.46 -18.89
CA GLU A 43 -32.12 -8.07 -20.08
C GLU A 43 -32.43 -9.57 -20.18
N ALA A 44 -32.63 -10.25 -19.05
CA ALA A 44 -32.96 -11.67 -19.04
C ALA A 44 -34.41 -11.96 -19.49
N GLN A 45 -35.34 -10.99 -19.36
CA GLN A 45 -36.75 -11.11 -19.76
C GLN A 45 -37.44 -12.40 -19.23
N GLY A 46 -37.22 -12.71 -17.95
CA GLY A 46 -37.73 -13.94 -17.32
C GLY A 46 -36.86 -15.19 -17.54
N GLY A 47 -35.77 -15.07 -18.30
CA GLY A 47 -34.73 -16.09 -18.44
C GLY A 47 -33.67 -16.05 -17.33
N LEU A 48 -32.62 -16.85 -17.49
CA LEU A 48 -31.53 -16.94 -16.51
C LEU A 48 -30.58 -15.74 -16.58
N VAL A 49 -30.55 -14.91 -15.53
CA VAL A 49 -29.58 -13.80 -15.36
C VAL A 49 -28.14 -14.21 -15.60
N ARG A 50 -27.74 -15.41 -15.13
CA ARG A 50 -26.39 -15.96 -15.32
C ARG A 50 -25.99 -16.10 -16.79
N SER A 51 -26.94 -16.34 -17.69
CA SER A 51 -26.68 -16.41 -19.12
C SER A 51 -26.38 -15.04 -19.72
N MET A 52 -27.01 -13.99 -19.20
CA MET A 52 -26.74 -12.61 -19.63
C MET A 52 -25.41 -12.10 -19.08
N ALA A 53 -25.03 -12.48 -17.85
CA ALA A 53 -23.75 -12.13 -17.23
C ALA A 53 -22.51 -12.69 -17.96
N ARG A 54 -22.67 -13.76 -18.76
CA ARG A 54 -21.60 -14.36 -19.56
C ARG A 54 -21.35 -13.67 -20.91
N LYS A 55 -22.29 -12.83 -21.37
CA LYS A 55 -22.20 -12.14 -22.67
C LYS A 55 -21.53 -10.78 -22.48
N SER A 56 -20.50 -10.48 -23.26
CA SER A 56 -19.84 -9.16 -23.18
C SER A 56 -20.75 -8.02 -23.63
N ASP A 57 -21.65 -8.26 -24.59
CA ASP A 57 -22.64 -7.28 -25.06
C ASP A 57 -23.51 -6.73 -23.91
N THR A 58 -23.95 -7.61 -23.01
CA THR A 58 -24.72 -7.22 -21.83
C THR A 58 -23.94 -6.24 -20.95
N TRP A 59 -22.64 -6.44 -20.78
CA TRP A 59 -21.80 -5.54 -20.00
C TRP A 59 -21.53 -4.21 -20.72
N SER A 60 -21.46 -4.21 -22.06
CA SER A 60 -21.39 -2.99 -22.87
C SER A 60 -22.65 -2.13 -22.67
N LYS A 61 -23.84 -2.75 -22.69
CA LYS A 61 -25.11 -2.10 -22.37
C LYS A 61 -25.21 -1.64 -20.91
N CYS A 62 -24.71 -2.45 -19.99
CA CYS A 62 -24.65 -2.08 -18.56
C CYS A 62 -23.79 -0.82 -18.36
N ARG A 63 -22.70 -0.67 -19.13
CA ARG A 63 -21.81 0.50 -19.06
C ARG A 63 -22.47 1.77 -19.60
N SER A 64 -23.41 1.65 -20.53
CA SER A 64 -24.16 2.80 -21.07
C SER A 64 -25.33 3.24 -20.19
N LEU A 65 -25.56 2.59 -19.04
CA LEU A 65 -26.56 3.05 -18.09
C LEU A 65 -26.16 4.42 -17.54
N ASP A 66 -27.06 5.39 -17.67
CA ASP A 66 -26.90 6.69 -17.05
C ASP A 66 -27.09 6.55 -15.53
N TRP A 67 -26.02 6.79 -14.77
CA TRP A 67 -26.04 6.82 -13.33
C TRP A 67 -24.85 7.59 -12.75
N SER A 68 -25.07 8.21 -11.58
CA SER A 68 -24.07 8.97 -10.83
C SER A 68 -23.90 8.41 -9.42
N LEU A 69 -22.69 8.57 -8.88
CA LEU A 69 -22.41 8.29 -7.48
C LEU A 69 -23.20 9.22 -6.56
N SER A 70 -23.48 8.80 -5.34
CA SER A 70 -24.11 9.68 -4.35
C SER A 70 -23.19 10.81 -3.89
N ASP A 71 -23.77 11.98 -3.60
CA ASP A 71 -23.04 13.10 -3.00
C ASP A 71 -22.45 12.72 -1.64
N GLU A 72 -23.16 11.87 -0.88
CA GLU A 72 -22.68 11.30 0.38
C GLU A 72 -21.37 10.53 0.16
N PHE A 73 -21.33 9.59 -0.78
CA PHE A 73 -20.12 8.83 -1.08
C PHE A 73 -19.00 9.73 -1.62
N ILE A 74 -19.32 10.65 -2.54
CA ILE A 74 -18.34 11.60 -3.09
C ILE A 74 -17.69 12.42 -1.98
N SER A 75 -18.45 12.86 -0.98
CA SER A 75 -17.94 13.64 0.15
C SER A 75 -16.95 12.86 1.05
N THR A 76 -16.97 11.53 0.98
CA THR A 76 -16.05 10.66 1.74
C THR A 76 -14.77 10.32 1.00
N LEU A 77 -14.65 10.71 -0.27
CA LEU A 77 -13.43 10.46 -1.05
C LEU A 77 -12.31 11.39 -0.60
N VAL A 78 -11.09 10.89 -0.65
CA VAL A 78 -9.88 11.61 -0.26
C VAL A 78 -9.02 11.96 -1.46
N SER A 79 -8.22 13.02 -1.33
CA SER A 79 -7.34 13.46 -2.40
C SER A 79 -6.17 12.49 -2.59
N LYS A 80 -5.95 12.05 -3.83
CA LYS A 80 -4.79 11.23 -4.21
C LYS A 80 -3.46 11.90 -3.90
N SER A 81 -3.40 13.24 -3.98
CA SER A 81 -2.17 13.96 -3.69
C SER A 81 -1.88 13.99 -2.19
N GLU A 82 -2.92 14.12 -1.37
CA GLU A 82 -2.79 14.13 0.10
C GLU A 82 -2.40 12.74 0.61
N MET A 83 -3.04 11.67 0.13
CA MET A 83 -2.64 10.30 0.49
C MET A 83 -1.18 10.00 0.13
N LYS A 84 -0.73 10.40 -1.07
CA LYS A 84 0.68 10.23 -1.46
C LYS A 84 1.64 11.08 -0.62
N GLN A 85 1.21 12.27 -0.20
CA GLN A 85 2.01 13.12 0.68
C GLN A 85 2.08 12.53 2.08
N GLU A 86 0.98 12.00 2.62
CA GLU A 86 0.95 11.30 3.91
C GLU A 86 1.77 10.01 3.88
N GLU A 87 1.70 9.21 2.81
CA GLU A 87 2.57 8.04 2.65
C GLU A 87 4.04 8.45 2.58
N ALA A 88 4.36 9.49 1.81
CA ALA A 88 5.72 10.02 1.72
C ALA A 88 6.19 10.63 3.05
N ALA A 89 5.30 11.28 3.81
CA ALA A 89 5.57 11.87 5.10
C ALA A 89 5.74 10.79 6.18
N ALA A 90 4.88 9.78 6.25
CA ALA A 90 5.03 8.64 7.14
C ALA A 90 6.30 7.83 6.81
N LYS A 91 6.63 7.67 5.52
CA LYS A 91 7.93 7.12 5.09
C LYS A 91 9.10 8.03 5.48
N ARG A 92 8.92 9.35 5.60
CA ARG A 92 9.96 10.31 6.02
C ARG A 92 10.07 10.47 7.54
N GLU A 93 9.00 10.37 8.29
CA GLU A 93 9.02 10.39 9.77
C GLU A 93 9.58 9.10 10.35
N ARG A 94 9.42 7.97 9.65
CA ARG A 94 10.22 6.75 9.93
C ARG A 94 11.68 6.86 9.49
N LYS A 95 12.07 7.89 8.73
CA LYS A 95 13.48 8.05 8.32
C LYS A 95 14.26 8.71 9.43
N PHE A 96 15.26 7.97 9.88
CA PHE A 96 16.55 8.46 10.37
C PHE A 96 16.84 9.89 9.90
N ASN A 97 16.76 10.86 10.81
CA ASN A 97 17.00 12.24 10.47
C ASN A 97 18.44 12.44 9.98
N SER A 98 18.59 13.45 9.12
CA SER A 98 19.75 13.76 8.29
C SER A 98 21.13 13.56 8.95
N ASN A 99 21.92 12.63 8.39
CA ASN A 99 23.39 12.42 8.49
C ASN A 99 24.09 12.39 9.88
N ILE A 100 23.57 13.02 10.92
CA ILE A 100 24.10 13.02 12.29
C ILE A 100 23.24 12.11 13.20
N ASP A 101 21.93 12.01 12.96
CA ASP A 101 21.06 11.11 13.75
C ASP A 101 21.10 9.66 13.25
N ALA A 102 21.33 9.45 11.95
CA ALA A 102 21.25 8.12 11.36
C ALA A 102 22.26 7.13 11.97
N SER A 103 23.50 7.53 12.22
CA SER A 103 24.52 6.62 12.78
C SER A 103 24.21 6.23 14.23
N VAL A 104 23.74 7.19 15.04
CA VAL A 104 23.37 6.97 16.45
C VAL A 104 22.14 6.08 16.55
N GLU A 105 21.13 6.30 15.72
CA GLU A 105 19.91 5.50 15.73
C GLU A 105 20.16 4.09 15.18
N ILE A 106 20.94 3.93 14.11
CA ILE A 106 21.38 2.62 13.59
C ILE A 106 22.15 1.86 14.68
N PHE A 107 23.03 2.54 15.41
CA PHE A 107 23.77 1.95 16.51
C PHE A 107 22.87 1.59 17.70
N ARG A 108 21.90 2.45 18.04
CA ARG A 108 20.94 2.23 19.12
C ARG A 108 20.05 1.01 18.88
N LEU A 109 19.70 0.71 17.63
CA LEU A 109 18.99 -0.53 17.26
C LEU A 109 19.80 -1.79 17.62
N GLY A 110 21.12 -1.69 17.68
CA GLY A 110 22.00 -2.74 18.17
C GLY A 110 22.35 -3.81 17.13
N ALA A 111 23.39 -4.58 17.41
CA ALA A 111 23.89 -5.61 16.49
C ALA A 111 22.87 -6.73 16.26
N ASP A 112 22.14 -7.14 17.30
CA ASP A 112 21.18 -8.25 17.23
C ASP A 112 19.98 -7.93 16.33
N TYR A 113 19.54 -6.67 16.32
CA TYR A 113 18.49 -6.19 15.42
C TYR A 113 18.92 -6.38 13.95
N TRP A 114 20.11 -5.91 13.59
CA TRP A 114 20.62 -6.03 12.22
C TRP A 114 20.95 -7.46 11.84
N GLN A 115 21.37 -8.29 12.80
CA GLN A 115 21.56 -9.73 12.58
C GLN A 115 20.24 -10.45 12.29
N LYS A 116 19.16 -10.07 12.99
CA LYS A 116 17.81 -10.57 12.70
C LYS A 116 17.34 -10.17 11.31
N VAL A 117 17.50 -8.89 10.95
CA VAL A 117 17.19 -8.37 9.61
C VAL A 117 17.96 -9.15 8.54
N TYR A 118 19.26 -9.40 8.73
CA TYR A 118 20.04 -10.24 7.83
C TYR A 118 19.48 -11.66 7.74
N ALA A 119 19.17 -12.30 8.86
CA ALA A 119 18.67 -13.68 8.88
C ALA A 119 17.32 -13.81 8.16
N ASP A 120 16.41 -12.85 8.36
CA ASP A 120 15.11 -12.85 7.70
C ASP A 120 15.25 -12.59 6.20
N LEU A 121 16.02 -11.56 5.80
CA LEU A 121 16.25 -11.24 4.40
C LEU A 121 17.12 -12.27 3.67
N SER A 122 17.91 -13.09 4.36
CA SER A 122 18.71 -14.15 3.74
C SER A 122 17.86 -15.32 3.25
N LYS A 123 16.69 -15.54 3.86
CA LYS A 123 15.70 -16.54 3.43
C LYS A 123 14.92 -16.08 2.22
N GLU A 124 14.85 -14.77 2.02
CA GLU A 124 14.09 -14.12 0.96
C GLU A 124 15.02 -13.73 -0.21
N ASN A 125 14.70 -14.09 -1.45
CA ASN A 125 15.56 -13.77 -2.61
C ASN A 125 15.36 -12.31 -3.10
N ILE A 126 15.25 -11.37 -2.15
CA ILE A 126 14.85 -9.97 -2.33
C ILE A 126 16.06 -9.06 -2.57
N LEU A 127 17.20 -9.39 -1.97
CA LEU A 127 18.43 -8.61 -2.00
C LEU A 127 19.56 -9.31 -2.75
N SER A 128 20.50 -8.51 -3.25
CA SER A 128 21.75 -9.05 -3.79
C SER A 128 22.63 -9.58 -2.66
N TYR A 129 23.52 -10.54 -2.96
CA TYR A 129 24.52 -11.01 -1.99
C TYR A 129 25.33 -9.85 -1.38
N GLY A 130 25.67 -8.83 -2.19
CA GLY A 130 26.39 -7.65 -1.74
C GLY A 130 25.60 -6.75 -0.79
N ASP A 131 24.28 -6.72 -0.88
CA ASP A 131 23.41 -5.97 0.05
C ASP A 131 23.26 -6.73 1.37
N LEU A 132 23.07 -8.06 1.31
CA LEU A 132 23.01 -8.91 2.50
C LEU A 132 24.31 -8.88 3.31
N ALA A 133 25.45 -9.07 2.64
CA ALA A 133 26.77 -8.99 3.28
C ALA A 133 27.01 -7.62 3.93
N PHE A 134 26.50 -6.55 3.32
CA PHE A 134 26.60 -5.20 3.87
C PHE A 134 25.81 -5.05 5.18
N ILE A 135 24.57 -5.56 5.26
CA ILE A 135 23.78 -5.57 6.50
C ILE A 135 24.54 -6.31 7.61
N SER A 136 25.07 -7.50 7.31
CA SER A 136 25.88 -8.25 8.29
C SER A 136 27.09 -7.46 8.76
N SER A 137 27.78 -6.74 7.85
CA SER A 137 28.93 -5.92 8.23
C SER A 137 28.56 -4.80 9.20
N ILE A 138 27.37 -4.19 9.06
CA ILE A 138 26.90 -3.14 9.98
C ILE A 138 26.69 -3.72 11.39
N ALA A 139 26.11 -4.92 11.49
CA ALA A 139 25.95 -5.62 12.77
C ALA A 139 27.32 -5.83 13.45
N ASP A 140 28.34 -6.23 12.69
CA ASP A 140 29.70 -6.42 13.21
C ASP A 140 30.38 -5.10 13.64
N TYR A 141 30.15 -3.99 12.94
CA TYR A 141 30.63 -2.66 13.35
C TYR A 141 30.03 -2.26 14.70
N ILE A 142 28.71 -2.42 14.85
CA ILE A 142 28.00 -2.08 16.09
C ILE A 142 28.44 -2.99 17.23
N ARG A 143 28.65 -4.29 16.98
CA ARG A 143 29.17 -5.24 17.99
C ARG A 143 30.54 -4.84 18.52
N LYS A 144 31.35 -4.15 17.70
CA LYS A 144 32.66 -3.59 18.10
C LYS A 144 32.56 -2.20 18.75
N ALA A 145 31.36 -1.76 19.13
CA ALA A 145 31.08 -0.43 19.66
C ALA A 145 31.49 0.73 18.73
N SER A 146 31.52 0.48 17.42
CA SER A 146 31.87 1.47 16.40
C SER A 146 30.63 1.99 15.68
N LEU A 147 30.56 3.32 15.50
CA LEU A 147 29.50 3.97 14.73
C LEU A 147 29.77 3.81 13.22
N PRO A 148 28.75 3.41 12.42
CA PRO A 148 28.86 3.44 10.97
C PRO A 148 29.06 4.88 10.46
N THR A 149 29.85 5.02 9.40
CA THR A 149 30.07 6.29 8.72
C THR A 149 28.79 6.78 8.02
N ALA A 150 28.70 8.08 7.72
CA ALA A 150 27.56 8.65 7.01
C ALA A 150 27.31 7.96 5.64
N ALA A 151 28.37 7.57 4.92
CA ALA A 151 28.25 6.83 3.66
C ALA A 151 27.65 5.43 3.87
N GLN A 152 28.05 4.74 4.94
CA GLN A 152 27.48 3.44 5.31
C GLN A 152 26.02 3.56 5.72
N CYS A 153 25.67 4.55 6.55
CA CYS A 153 24.30 4.83 6.95
C CYS A 153 23.41 5.09 5.72
N LYS A 154 23.86 5.94 4.79
CA LYS A 154 23.13 6.24 3.56
C LYS A 154 22.92 5.01 2.68
N ARG A 155 23.91 4.12 2.60
CA ARG A 155 23.78 2.85 1.88
C ARG A 155 22.78 1.92 2.56
N LEU A 156 22.84 1.81 3.89
CA LEU A 156 21.94 0.96 4.66
C LEU A 156 20.48 1.42 4.50
N ILE A 157 20.24 2.72 4.60
CA ILE A 157 18.90 3.31 4.41
C ILE A 157 18.34 2.94 3.03
N LYS A 158 19.15 3.03 1.96
CA LYS A 158 18.70 2.61 0.62
C LYS A 158 18.34 1.13 0.53
N ILE A 159 19.05 0.28 1.26
CA ILE A 159 18.74 -1.16 1.32
C ILE A 159 17.44 -1.39 2.07
N VAL A 160 17.23 -0.70 3.20
CA VAL A 160 15.98 -0.73 3.97
C VAL A 160 14.80 -0.29 3.09
N GLU A 161 14.90 0.86 2.41
CA GLU A 161 13.87 1.34 1.49
C GLU A 161 13.53 0.29 0.41
N LYS A 162 14.54 -0.35 -0.16
CA LYS A 162 14.38 -1.38 -1.20
C LYS A 162 13.65 -2.64 -0.68
N VAL A 163 13.86 -3.04 0.56
CA VAL A 163 13.17 -4.21 1.13
C VAL A 163 11.75 -3.86 1.60
N GLU A 164 11.56 -2.67 2.16
CA GLU A 164 10.22 -2.17 2.53
C GLU A 164 9.32 -1.99 1.30
N ASP A 165 9.85 -1.44 0.20
CA ASP A 165 9.11 -1.33 -1.07
C ASP A 165 8.76 -2.70 -1.67
N LYS A 166 9.45 -3.77 -1.26
CA LYS A 166 9.14 -5.15 -1.62
C LYS A 166 8.26 -5.87 -0.59
N GLY A 167 7.77 -5.17 0.42
CA GLY A 167 6.82 -5.68 1.42
C GLY A 167 7.46 -6.27 2.68
N TYR A 168 8.77 -6.15 2.87
CA TYR A 168 9.42 -6.55 4.12
C TYR A 168 9.16 -5.50 5.21
N ILE A 169 8.74 -5.94 6.39
CA ILE A 169 8.49 -5.06 7.53
C ILE A 169 9.68 -5.19 8.48
N MET A 170 10.33 -4.06 8.78
CA MET A 170 11.45 -4.02 9.72
C MET A 170 11.02 -4.51 11.12
N PRO A 171 11.88 -5.26 11.86
CA PRO A 171 11.53 -5.89 13.13
C PRO A 171 11.15 -4.96 14.30
#